data_AF-A0A3N7EBX5-F1
#
_entry.id   AF-A0A3N7EBX5-F1
#
_cell.length_a   1.000
_cell.length_b   1.000
_cell.length_c   1.000
_cell.angle_alpha   90.00
_cell.angle_beta   90.00
_cell.angle_gamma   90.00
#
_symmetry.space_group_name_H-M   'P 1'
#
loop_
_entity.id
_entity.type
_entity.pdbx_description
1 polymer ?
#
loop_
_entity_poly.entity_id
_entity_poly.type
_entity_poly.pdbx_seq_one_letter_code
_entity_poly.pdbx_strand_id
1 'polypeptide(L)' 'LVAKVKPDDPNIAGIRVGQNAPGVVRLVVDLKQAAMPQVFTLPPVAAYRHRLVFDLYPAAPVDPLEALIAERL' A
#
# COMPACT_ATOMS: atom_id res chain seq x y z
N LEU A 1 4.42 15.02 -6.75
CA LEU A 1 3.06 14.80 -6.19
C LEU A 1 3.07 13.42 -5.53
N VAL A 2 3.11 13.33 -4.20
CA VAL A 2 2.65 12.12 -3.51
C VAL A 2 1.14 12.23 -3.55
N ALA A 3 0.45 11.27 -4.18
CA ALA A 3 -1.01 11.29 -4.19
C ALA A 3 -1.49 11.35 -2.73
N LYS A 4 -2.42 12.26 -2.44
CA LYS A 4 -2.98 12.42 -1.11
C LYS A 4 -3.68 11.10 -0.75
N VAL A 5 -3.22 10.43 0.30
CA VAL A 5 -3.94 9.29 0.89
C VAL A 5 -5.33 9.80 1.25
N LYS A 6 -6.37 9.13 0.76
CA LYS A 6 -7.72 9.52 1.10
C LYS A 6 -7.98 9.17 2.58
N PRO A 7 -8.69 10.00 3.36
CA PRO A 7 -8.94 9.70 4.78
C PRO A 7 -9.61 8.34 5.02
N ASP A 8 -10.43 7.91 4.06
CA ASP A 8 -11.19 6.66 4.03
C ASP A 8 -10.43 5.47 3.42
N ASP A 9 -9.12 5.60 3.14
CA ASP A 9 -8.31 4.47 2.66
C ASP A 9 -8.32 3.33 3.70
N PRO A 10 -8.70 2.09 3.35
CA PRO A 10 -8.84 1.01 4.33
C PRO A 10 -7.50 0.46 4.83
N ASN A 11 -6.40 0.69 4.11
CA ASN A 11 -5.11 0.04 4.37
C ASN A 11 -4.05 1.01 4.87
N ILE A 12 -4.02 2.25 4.36
CA ILE A 12 -2.96 3.23 4.62
C ILE A 12 -3.48 4.32 5.55
N ALA A 13 -2.82 4.49 6.70
CA ALA A 13 -3.09 5.58 7.63
C ALA A 13 -2.38 6.88 7.21
N GLY A 14 -1.20 6.77 6.60
CA GLY A 14 -0.43 7.92 6.16
C GLY A 14 0.78 7.55 5.33
N ILE A 15 1.29 8.51 4.57
CA ILE A 15 2.53 8.39 3.82
C ILE A 15 3.40 9.59 4.16
N ARG A 16 4.66 9.32 4.50
CA ARG A 16 5.67 10.33 4.81
C ARG A 16 6.86 10.14 3.87
N VAL A 17 7.36 11.25 3.35
CA VAL A 17 8.51 11.28 2.45
C VAL A 17 9.55 12.22 3.02
N GLY A 18 10.79 11.75 3.06
CA GLY A 18 11.94 12.55 3.48
C GLY A 18 13.19 12.15 2.72
N GLN A 19 14.15 13.07 2.65
CA GLN A 19 15.49 12.75 2.19
C GLN A 19 16.24 12.03 3.32
N ASN A 20 16.75 10.83 3.05
CA ASN A 20 17.52 10.06 4.03
C ASN A 20 19.02 10.38 3.92
N ALA A 21 19.51 10.62 2.71
CA ALA A 21 20.89 10.99 2.39
C ALA A 21 20.92 11.68 1.00
N PRO A 22 22.05 12.28 0.57
CA PRO A 22 22.19 12.74 -0.81
C PRO A 22 21.86 11.63 -1.82
N GLY A 23 20.89 11.87 -2.70
CA GLY A 23 20.44 10.90 -3.70
C GLY A 23 19.54 9.76 -3.18
N VAL A 24 19.22 9.71 -1.88
CA VAL A 24 18.40 8.64 -1.27
C VAL A 24 17.14 9.22 -0.64
N VAL A 25 15.98 8.79 -1.14
CA VAL A 25 14.67 9.12 -0.59
C VAL A 25 14.18 7.99 0.29
N ARG A 26 13.61 8.31 1.45
CA ARG A 26 12.89 7.38 2.31
C ARG A 26 11.40 7.65 2.20
N LEU A 27 10.66 6.60 1.84
CA LEU A 27 9.21 6.53 1.90
C LEU A 27 8.83 5.72 3.14
N VAL A 28 8.01 6.28 4.02
CA VAL A 28 7.42 5.55 5.16
C VAL A 28 5.91 5.50 4.94
N VAL A 29 5.35 4.28 4.96
CA VAL A 29 3.92 4.04 4.82
C VAL A 29 3.41 3.50 6.15
N ASP A 30 2.56 4.28 6.80
CA ASP A 30 1.92 3.88 8.05
C ASP A 30 0.66 3.08 7.71
N LEU A 31 0.58 1.83 8.14
CA LEU A 31 -0.53 0.91 7.80
C LEU A 31 -1.55 0.81 8.93
N LYS A 32 -2.82 0.66 8.56
CA LYS A 32 -3.94 0.44 9.49
C LYS A 32 -3.99 -1.01 10.00
N GLN A 33 -3.42 -1.94 9.25
CA GLN A 33 -3.33 -3.36 9.58
C GLN A 33 -2.01 -3.96 9.08
N ALA A 34 -1.62 -5.10 9.63
CA ALA A 34 -0.44 -5.82 9.16
C ALA A 34 -0.61 -6.27 7.71
N ALA A 35 0.45 -6.13 6.91
CA ALA A 35 0.46 -6.50 5.50
C ALA A 35 1.68 -7.35 5.14
N MET A 36 1.53 -8.18 4.12
CA MET A 36 2.63 -8.83 3.41
C MET A 36 2.90 -8.06 2.11
N PRO A 37 3.90 -7.15 2.10
CA PRO A 37 4.17 -6.33 0.94
C PRO A 37 4.85 -7.12 -0.18
N GLN A 38 4.45 -6.86 -1.42
CA GLN A 38 5.20 -7.25 -2.62
C GLN A 38 5.73 -6.00 -3.31
N VAL A 39 7.00 -6.04 -3.71
CA VAL A 39 7.70 -4.89 -4.28
C VAL A 39 8.35 -5.29 -5.60
N PHE A 40 8.01 -4.57 -6.67
CA PHE A 40 8.54 -4.85 -7.99
C PHE A 40 8.58 -3.60 -8.87
N THR A 41 9.36 -3.67 -9.95
CA THR A 41 9.48 -2.58 -10.92
C THR A 41 8.80 -2.93 -12.23
N LEU A 42 8.10 -1.97 -12.83
CA LEU A 42 7.55 -2.08 -14.17
C LEU A 42 8.41 -1.28 -15.17
N PRO A 43 8.73 -1.85 -16.34
CA PRO A 43 9.38 -1.10 -17.40
C PRO A 43 8.43 0.00 -17.94
N PRO A 44 8.98 1.00 -18.65
CA PRO A 44 8.18 2.00 -19.33
C PRO A 44 7.21 1.38 -20.34
N VAL A 45 6.00 1.92 -20.42
CA VAL A 45 4.98 1.52 -21.40
C VAL A 45 4.12 2.72 -21.79
N ALA A 46 4.00 2.99 -23.09
CA ALA A 46 3.32 4.17 -23.61
C ALA A 46 3.79 5.47 -22.90
N ALA A 47 2.86 6.23 -22.30
CA ALA A 47 3.16 7.46 -21.58
C ALA A 47 3.74 7.23 -20.16
N TYR A 48 3.70 6.01 -19.63
CA TYR A 48 4.19 5.70 -18.29
C TYR A 48 5.68 5.36 -18.32
N ARG A 49 6.45 6.07 -17.49
CA ARG A 49 7.89 5.85 -17.31
C ARG A 49 8.15 4.64 -16.39
N HIS A 50 9.39 4.51 -15.89
CA HIS A 50 9.73 3.52 -14.87
C HIS A 50 8.86 3.71 -13.62
N ARG A 51 8.33 2.60 -13.11
CA ARG A 51 7.47 2.60 -11.93
C ARG A 51 8.00 1.58 -10.93
N LEU A 52 8.00 1.97 -9.67
CA LEU A 52 8.14 1.07 -8.52
C LEU A 52 6.74 0.87 -7.94
N VAL A 53 6.31 -0.38 -7.83
CA VAL A 53 4.99 -0.77 -7.34
C VAL A 53 5.15 -1.45 -6.00
N PHE A 54 4.24 -1.11 -5.08
CA PHE A 54 4.10 -1.71 -3.77
C PHE A 54 2.68 -2.23 -3.64
N ASP A 55 2.52 -3.55 -3.65
CA ASP A 55 1.24 -4.18 -3.37
C ASP A 55 1.20 -4.58 -1.89
N LEU A 56 0.16 -4.17 -1.18
CA LEU A 56 0.03 -4.35 0.27
C LEU A 56 -1.14 -5.29 0.57
N TYR A 57 -0.90 -6.60 0.49
CA TYR A 57 -1.91 -7.60 0.85
C TYR A 57 -2.02 -7.74 2.37
N PRO A 58 -3.22 -7.94 2.94
CA PRO A 58 -3.38 -8.16 4.37
C PRO A 58 -2.64 -9.43 4.79
N ALA A 59 -1.91 -9.37 5.92
CA ALA A 59 -1.17 -10.53 6.43
C ALA A 59 -2.11 -11.66 6.91
N ALA A 60 -3.31 -11.29 7.37
CA ALA A 60 -4.40 -12.20 7.67
C ALA A 60 -5.61 -11.80 6.80
N PRO A 61 -5.91 -12.53 5.73
CA PRO A 61 -7.07 -12.25 4.90
C PRO A 61 -8.36 -12.51 5.68
N VAL A 62 -9.40 -11.72 5.40
CA VAL A 62 -10.74 -11.99 5.92
C VAL A 62 -11.23 -13.31 5.32
N ASP A 63 -11.64 -14.24 6.17
CA ASP A 63 -12.28 -15.48 5.72
C ASP A 63 -13.70 -15.16 5.22
N PRO A 64 -14.00 -15.38 3.93
CA PRO A 64 -15.33 -15.08 3.38
C PRO A 64 -16.46 -15.87 4.04
N LEU A 65 -16.19 -17.08 4.55
CA LEU A 65 -17.19 -17.91 5.22
C LEU A 65 -17.52 -17.35 6.61
N GLU A 66 -16.49 -16.99 7.38
CA GLU A 66 -16.68 -16.33 8.68
C GLU A 66 -17.46 -15.00 8.54
N ALA A 67 -17.15 -14.22 7.50
CA ALA A 67 -17.88 -12.99 7.22
C ALA A 67 -19.37 -13.25 6.94
N LEU A 68 -19.68 -14.28 6.14
CA LEU A 68 -21.07 -14.66 5.85
C LEU A 68 -21.81 -15.17 7.09
N ILE A 69 -21.14 -15.91 7.98
CA ILE A 69 -21.73 -16.39 9.23
C ILE A 69 -22.07 -15.19 10.14
N ALA A 70 -21.16 -14.23 10.27
CA ALA A 70 -21.37 -13.04 11.10
C ALA A 70 -22.52 -12.15 10.61
N GLU A 71 -22.79 -12.09 9.30
CA GLU A 71 -23.92 -11.33 8.72
C GLU A 71 -25.29 -11.98 8.95
N ARG A 72 -25.33 -13.28 9.27
CA ARG A 72 -26.57 -14.07 9.43
C ARG A 72 -26.99 -14.25 10.88
N LEU A 73 -26.14 -13.85 11.84
CA LEU A 73 -26.41 -13.84 13.28
C LEU A 73 -26.91 -12.44 13.71
#